data_AF-A0A6P0TDT5-F1
#
_entry.id   AF-A0A6P0TDT5-F1
#
_cell.length_a   1.000
_cell.length_b   1.000
_cell.length_c   1.000
_cell.angle_alpha   90.00
_cell.angle_beta   90.00
_cell.angle_gamma   90.00
#
_symmetry.space_group_name_H-M   'P 1'
#
loop_
_entity.id
_entity.type
_entity.pdbx_description
1 polymer ?
#
loop_
_entity_poly.entity_id
_entity_poly.type
_entity_poly.pdbx_seq_one_letter_code
_entity_poly.pdbx_strand_id
1 'polypeptide(L)'
;MSRGSSSSRQQLNPLGKWLSLDWSRPERSYNPDVRDFLAGLLDYPKNQVVTEDVGGGGYPDIKLLTSEKVAWVVGDLKKDDAELNTESGRRKLWDQKRKYIEGLTQYVVFLTAHYLWIVLPTGDAVSGFEVPCNLSEITFDALREKLKFISYEQADHSHQWTTFIEGKLPYVYLKLDTPETLDQLRRDLQSSFTELGTAAEGAIAILIQEYKEFKRQEQEINRNLVDTGDTQRRALVRLRFKFDFHRHLFDDLLPRFEDQYGRDINAKGNQVEKRIQESFVADSVAVLVARVLFLRLIEDLGLTKKRRLSNGGPQDWAAFVDQLTGDAKALVQLVAEDVGRLYHEPFERNLFDWIYETNGALDEALQRLILRFN
;
A
#
# COMPACT_ATOMS: atom_id res chain seq x y z
N MET A 1 20.86 60.36 -25.38
CA MET A 1 21.22 59.84 -24.04
C MET A 1 19.95 59.91 -23.21
N SER A 2 19.40 58.90 -22.56
CA SER A 2 19.90 57.60 -22.10
C SER A 2 18.70 56.64 -22.07
N ARG A 3 18.84 55.42 -22.61
CA ARG A 3 17.86 54.33 -22.42
C ARG A 3 18.30 53.54 -21.21
N GLY A 4 17.54 53.64 -20.11
CA GLY A 4 17.69 52.77 -18.96
C GLY A 4 17.24 51.35 -19.33
N SER A 5 18.18 50.41 -19.27
CA SER A 5 17.93 48.97 -19.34
C SER A 5 17.25 48.51 -18.05
N SER A 6 15.99 48.09 -18.13
CA SER A 6 15.39 47.29 -17.06
C SER A 6 16.02 45.89 -17.09
N SER A 7 16.76 45.54 -16.04
CA SER A 7 17.22 44.19 -15.82
C SER A 7 16.00 43.33 -15.47
N SER A 8 15.62 42.44 -16.39
CA SER A 8 14.76 41.30 -16.07
C SER A 8 15.47 40.48 -15.00
N ARG A 9 14.97 40.48 -13.75
CA ARG A 9 15.37 39.51 -12.74
C ARG A 9 15.10 38.11 -13.33
N GLN A 10 16.15 37.42 -13.75
CA GLN A 10 16.04 36.02 -14.15
C GLN A 10 15.43 35.26 -12.97
N GLN A 11 14.25 34.69 -13.19
CA GLN A 11 13.57 33.89 -12.19
C GLN A 11 14.41 32.63 -11.98
N LEU A 12 15.12 32.56 -10.85
CA LEU A 12 15.94 31.40 -10.52
C LEU A 12 15.07 30.14 -10.52
N ASN A 13 15.59 29.05 -11.10
CA ASN A 13 14.99 27.73 -10.99
C ASN A 13 15.02 27.25 -9.51
N PRO A 14 14.28 26.18 -9.14
CA PRO A 14 14.20 25.71 -7.76
C PRO A 14 15.57 25.45 -7.10
N LEU A 15 16.52 24.84 -7.82
CA LEU A 15 17.87 24.59 -7.30
C LEU A 15 18.65 25.88 -7.05
N GLY A 16 18.60 26.83 -7.98
CA GLY A 16 19.24 28.14 -7.80
C GLY A 16 18.66 28.93 -6.62
N LYS A 17 17.34 28.81 -6.38
CA LYS A 17 16.71 29.39 -5.18
C LYS A 17 17.21 28.72 -3.91
N TRP A 18 17.25 27.39 -3.88
CA TRP A 18 17.73 26.61 -2.74
C TRP A 18 19.17 26.97 -2.35
N LEU A 19 20.08 26.99 -3.33
CA LEU A 19 21.48 27.34 -3.13
C LEU A 19 21.71 28.82 -2.76
N SER A 20 20.71 29.69 -2.98
CA SER A 20 20.77 31.11 -2.59
C SER A 20 20.34 31.38 -1.15
N LEU A 21 19.86 30.36 -0.42
CA LEU A 21 19.47 30.50 0.98
C LEU A 21 20.70 30.78 1.86
N ASP A 22 20.53 31.61 2.88
CA ASP A 22 21.60 32.09 3.74
C ASP A 22 21.94 31.16 4.92
N TRP A 23 21.09 30.14 5.16
CA TRP A 23 21.19 29.17 6.26
C TRP A 23 21.39 29.78 7.66
N SER A 24 21.00 31.05 7.87
CA SER A 24 21.14 31.78 9.14
C SER A 24 20.07 31.46 10.18
N ARG A 25 18.89 31.00 9.75
CA ARG A 25 17.71 30.77 10.60
C ARG A 25 17.74 29.37 11.26
N PRO A 26 16.88 29.07 12.24
CA PRO A 26 16.71 27.71 12.78
C PRO A 26 16.30 26.70 11.69
N GLU A 27 16.75 25.44 11.79
CA GLU A 27 16.54 24.38 10.77
C GLU A 27 15.07 24.29 10.30
N ARG A 28 14.13 24.17 11.24
CA ARG A 28 12.68 24.07 10.95
C ARG A 28 12.09 25.24 10.18
N SER A 29 12.70 26.42 10.24
CA SER A 29 12.19 27.59 9.51
C SER A 29 12.42 27.51 8.00
N TYR A 30 13.23 26.55 7.54
CA TYR A 30 13.46 26.24 6.12
C TYR A 30 12.47 25.22 5.55
N ASN A 31 11.53 24.68 6.36
CA ASN A 31 10.51 23.73 5.88
C ASN A 31 9.71 24.25 4.66
N PRO A 32 9.27 25.52 4.59
CA PRO A 32 8.64 26.05 3.39
C PRO A 32 9.56 26.04 2.16
N ASP A 33 10.86 26.28 2.36
CA ASP A 33 11.86 26.26 1.30
C ASP A 33 12.13 24.83 0.80
N VAL A 34 12.18 23.85 1.70
CA VAL A 34 12.27 22.42 1.36
C VAL A 34 11.07 22.01 0.51
N ARG A 35 9.87 22.40 0.95
CA ARG A 35 8.63 22.11 0.25
C ARG A 35 8.66 22.65 -1.17
N ASP A 36 9.03 23.91 -1.32
CA ASP A 36 9.08 24.57 -2.63
C ASP A 36 10.19 24.01 -3.53
N PHE A 37 11.34 23.65 -2.96
CA PHE A 37 12.44 23.01 -3.68
C PHE A 37 12.03 21.63 -4.22
N LEU A 38 11.54 20.73 -3.37
CA LEU A 38 11.15 19.37 -3.76
C LEU A 38 9.93 19.36 -4.68
N ALA A 39 8.93 20.21 -4.43
CA ALA A 39 7.77 20.34 -5.32
C ALA A 39 8.18 20.79 -6.73
N GLY A 40 9.08 21.77 -6.84
CA GLY A 40 9.55 22.25 -8.14
C GLY A 40 10.51 21.27 -8.84
N LEU A 41 11.31 20.54 -8.07
CA LEU A 41 12.28 19.59 -8.62
C LEU A 41 11.62 18.30 -9.13
N LEU A 42 10.67 17.77 -8.36
CA LEU A 42 10.05 16.44 -8.55
C LEU A 42 8.60 16.48 -9.05
N ASP A 43 8.10 17.67 -9.40
CA ASP A 43 6.74 17.92 -9.90
C ASP A 43 5.62 17.49 -8.94
N TYR A 44 5.89 17.46 -7.63
CA TYR A 44 4.85 17.20 -6.63
C TYR A 44 3.93 18.41 -6.46
N PRO A 45 2.61 18.20 -6.35
CA PRO A 45 1.71 19.20 -5.78
C PRO A 45 2.20 19.61 -4.39
N LYS A 46 2.19 20.91 -4.05
CA LYS A 46 2.71 21.40 -2.76
C LYS A 46 2.03 20.76 -1.54
N ASN A 47 0.77 20.37 -1.65
CA ASN A 47 0.02 19.67 -0.60
C ASN A 47 0.33 18.16 -0.49
N GLN A 48 1.21 17.65 -1.35
CA GLN A 48 1.79 16.30 -1.29
C GLN A 48 3.26 16.31 -0.83
N VAL A 49 3.83 17.50 -0.63
CA VAL A 49 5.13 17.66 0.04
C VAL A 49 4.85 18.19 1.44
N VAL A 50 4.76 17.27 2.39
CA VAL A 50 4.42 17.57 3.78
C VAL A 50 5.71 17.76 4.57
N THR A 51 5.78 18.86 5.29
CA THR A 51 6.84 19.18 6.24
C THR A 51 6.22 19.39 7.62
N GLU A 52 6.96 19.13 8.71
CA GLU A 52 6.43 19.33 10.06
C GLU A 52 6.12 20.82 10.31
N ASP A 53 4.84 21.19 10.36
CA ASP A 53 4.40 22.58 10.58
C ASP A 53 3.96 22.87 12.03
N VAL A 54 3.73 21.87 12.88
CA VAL A 54 3.26 22.08 14.27
C VAL A 54 3.82 21.03 15.22
N GLY A 55 4.42 21.49 16.32
CA GLY A 55 5.24 20.72 17.24
C GLY A 55 4.62 19.42 17.74
N GLY A 56 5.19 18.31 17.30
CA GLY A 56 5.02 16.99 17.89
C GLY A 56 6.28 16.18 17.61
N GLY A 57 7.05 15.86 18.65
CA GLY A 57 8.22 14.99 18.48
C GLY A 57 7.78 13.63 17.94
N GLY A 58 8.23 13.27 16.74
CA GLY A 58 7.88 11.99 16.12
C GLY A 58 7.67 11.98 14.60
N TYR A 59 7.75 13.13 13.92
CA TYR A 59 7.57 13.21 12.46
C TYR A 59 8.90 13.39 11.72
N PRO A 60 9.03 12.85 10.50
CA PRO A 60 10.12 13.23 9.59
C PRO A 60 9.94 14.67 9.11
N ASP A 61 11.05 15.37 8.85
CA ASP A 61 11.00 16.74 8.35
C ASP A 61 10.40 16.80 6.92
N ILE A 62 10.47 15.69 6.18
CA ILE A 62 10.03 15.57 4.79
C ILE A 62 9.16 14.32 4.65
N LYS A 63 7.96 14.47 4.08
CA LYS A 63 7.18 13.39 3.47
C LYS A 63 6.75 13.77 2.07
N LEU A 64 7.09 12.93 1.10
CA LEU A 64 6.51 12.99 -0.24
C LEU A 64 5.39 11.96 -0.33
N LEU A 65 4.18 12.44 -0.55
CA LEU A 65 2.98 11.63 -0.51
C LEU A 65 2.51 11.27 -1.92
N THR A 66 2.01 10.04 -2.09
CA THR A 66 1.27 9.64 -3.29
C THR A 66 -0.04 10.44 -3.42
N SER A 67 -0.74 10.29 -4.55
CA SER A 67 -2.12 10.78 -4.72
C SER A 67 -3.05 10.36 -3.56
N GLU A 68 -2.83 9.15 -3.03
CA GLU A 68 -3.62 8.50 -1.97
C GLU A 68 -3.16 8.86 -0.55
N LYS A 69 -2.23 9.81 -0.40
CA LYS A 69 -1.68 10.24 0.90
C LYS A 69 -0.81 9.20 1.61
N VAL A 70 -0.26 8.23 0.88
CA VAL A 70 0.73 7.28 1.39
C VAL A 70 2.12 7.91 1.38
N ALA A 71 2.91 7.72 2.44
CA ALA A 71 4.29 8.21 2.53
C ALA A 71 5.23 7.37 1.65
N TRP A 72 5.43 7.81 0.41
CA TRP A 72 6.30 7.18 -0.58
C TRP A 72 7.79 7.43 -0.30
N VAL A 73 8.14 8.68 -0.02
CA VAL A 73 9.48 9.08 0.45
C VAL A 73 9.33 9.74 1.80
N VAL A 74 10.20 9.38 2.73
CA VAL A 74 10.39 10.12 3.99
C VAL A 74 11.78 10.73 4.01
N GLY A 75 12.01 11.73 4.85
CA GLY A 75 13.31 12.38 4.87
C GLY A 75 13.53 13.32 6.02
N ASP A 76 14.76 13.79 6.09
CA ASP A 76 15.23 14.70 7.13
C ASP A 76 16.04 15.84 6.51
N LEU A 77 15.86 17.04 7.06
CA LEU A 77 16.68 18.19 6.73
C LEU A 77 17.78 18.34 7.79
N LYS A 78 19.01 18.61 7.36
CA LYS A 78 20.12 18.98 8.24
C LYS A 78 20.80 20.26 7.77
N LYS A 79 21.12 21.17 8.69
CA LYS A 79 21.89 22.38 8.33
C LYS A 79 23.36 22.10 8.03
N ASP A 80 23.97 21.16 8.75
CA ASP A 80 25.38 20.87 8.65
C ASP A 80 25.65 19.84 7.54
N ASP A 81 26.42 20.23 6.53
CA ASP A 81 26.82 19.35 5.44
C ASP A 81 27.65 18.17 5.94
N ALA A 82 28.31 18.25 7.11
CA ALA A 82 29.06 17.15 7.70
C ALA A 82 28.21 15.90 7.98
N GLU A 83 26.90 16.09 8.19
CA GLU A 83 25.94 15.01 8.38
C GLU A 83 25.80 14.14 7.11
N LEU A 84 26.07 14.71 5.93
CA LEU A 84 26.01 13.97 4.67
C LEU A 84 27.38 13.77 4.01
N ASN A 85 28.29 14.73 4.04
CA ASN A 85 29.56 14.60 3.33
C ASN A 85 30.55 13.63 4.01
N THR A 86 30.33 13.27 5.28
CA THR A 86 31.11 12.24 6.00
C THR A 86 30.36 10.91 6.09
N GLU A 87 31.10 9.80 6.05
CA GLU A 87 30.49 8.47 6.21
C GLU A 87 29.90 8.25 7.61
N SER A 88 30.58 8.76 8.65
CA SER A 88 30.11 8.66 10.03
C SER A 88 28.82 9.46 10.26
N GLY A 89 28.72 10.66 9.68
CA GLY A 89 27.50 11.47 9.68
C GLY A 89 26.33 10.71 9.06
N ARG A 90 26.53 10.18 7.84
CA ARG A 90 25.50 9.42 7.12
C ARG A 90 24.97 8.23 7.89
N ARG A 91 25.86 7.41 8.47
CA ARG A 91 25.48 6.24 9.28
C ARG A 91 24.67 6.64 10.51
N LYS A 92 25.16 7.64 11.26
CA LYS A 92 24.48 8.15 12.45
C LYS A 92 23.10 8.71 12.12
N LEU A 93 22.99 9.49 11.04
CA LEU A 93 21.73 10.08 10.61
C LEU A 93 20.74 9.00 10.20
N TRP A 94 21.17 8.02 9.41
CA TRP A 94 20.35 6.86 9.06
C TRP A 94 19.82 6.12 10.29
N ASP A 95 20.70 5.74 11.22
CA ASP A 95 20.32 5.00 12.43
C ASP A 95 19.31 5.76 13.28
N GLN A 96 19.40 7.09 13.33
CA GLN A 96 18.45 7.92 14.07
C GLN A 96 17.09 8.05 13.36
N LYS A 97 17.08 8.03 12.03
CA LYS A 97 15.92 8.45 11.22
C LYS A 97 15.15 7.29 10.58
N ARG A 98 15.72 6.09 10.54
CA ARG A 98 15.05 4.86 10.07
C ARG A 98 13.73 4.55 10.79
N LYS A 99 13.50 5.10 11.99
CA LYS A 99 12.23 4.99 12.74
C LYS A 99 11.03 5.64 12.03
N TYR A 100 11.26 6.47 11.01
CA TYR A 100 10.20 7.11 10.22
C TYR A 100 9.78 6.30 8.99
N ILE A 101 10.43 5.17 8.74
CA ILE A 101 10.10 4.27 7.63
C ILE A 101 8.83 3.52 8.01
N GLU A 102 7.83 3.62 7.13
CA GLU A 102 6.55 2.91 7.22
C GLU A 102 6.54 1.78 6.17
N GLY A 103 5.59 0.84 6.25
CA GLY A 103 5.59 -0.35 5.37
C GLY A 103 5.50 -0.07 3.86
N LEU A 104 5.10 1.14 3.45
CA LEU A 104 5.00 1.54 2.03
C LEU A 104 6.05 2.58 1.62
N THR A 105 6.96 2.97 2.52
CA THR A 105 8.06 3.89 2.23
C THR A 105 9.07 3.20 1.32
N GLN A 106 9.37 3.81 0.17
CA GLN A 106 10.27 3.26 -0.84
C GLN A 106 11.66 3.88 -0.84
N TYR A 107 11.78 5.12 -0.37
CA TYR A 107 13.04 5.84 -0.35
C TYR A 107 13.13 6.73 0.87
N VAL A 108 14.36 6.97 1.31
CA VAL A 108 14.67 7.97 2.31
C VAL A 108 15.58 9.02 1.71
N VAL A 109 15.16 10.28 1.80
CA VAL A 109 15.90 11.44 1.30
C VAL A 109 16.49 12.20 2.48
N PHE A 110 17.79 12.39 2.46
CA PHE A 110 18.46 13.33 3.36
C PHE A 110 18.94 14.54 2.58
N LEU A 111 18.69 15.72 3.13
CA LEU A 111 18.98 16.99 2.48
C LEU A 111 19.77 17.89 3.42
N THR A 112 20.79 18.55 2.89
CA THR A 112 21.48 19.69 3.52
C THR A 112 21.51 20.90 2.59
N ALA A 113 22.21 21.96 3.00
CA ALA A 113 22.42 23.13 2.17
C ALA A 113 22.99 22.78 0.79
N HIS A 114 24.02 21.93 0.76
CA HIS A 114 24.75 21.64 -0.47
C HIS A 114 24.71 20.17 -0.88
N TYR A 115 24.12 19.27 -0.10
CA TYR A 115 24.11 17.84 -0.42
C TYR A 115 22.71 17.24 -0.37
N LEU A 116 22.47 16.29 -1.27
CA LEU A 116 21.30 15.43 -1.28
C LEU A 116 21.74 13.98 -1.36
N TRP A 117 21.21 13.14 -0.47
CA TRP A 117 21.50 11.71 -0.44
C TRP A 117 20.22 10.90 -0.41
N ILE A 118 20.16 9.84 -1.22
CA ILE A 118 19.01 8.94 -1.28
C ILE A 118 19.44 7.53 -0.94
N VAL A 119 18.74 6.93 -0.01
CA VAL A 119 18.91 5.55 0.40
C VAL A 119 17.60 4.78 0.30
N LEU A 120 17.73 3.47 0.17
CA LEU A 120 16.64 2.53 0.29
C LEU A 120 16.22 2.39 1.77
N PRO A 121 15.04 1.81 2.05
CA PRO A 121 14.58 1.54 3.41
C PRO A 121 15.52 0.61 4.20
N THR A 122 16.43 -0.12 3.52
CA THR A 122 17.51 -0.92 4.14
C THR A 122 18.65 -0.06 4.67
N GLY A 123 18.79 1.17 4.20
CA GLY A 123 19.91 2.08 4.45
C GLY A 123 20.99 2.05 3.37
N ASP A 124 20.88 1.13 2.41
CA ASP A 124 21.78 1.07 1.27
C ASP A 124 21.53 2.27 0.35
N ALA A 125 22.60 2.83 -0.20
CA ALA A 125 22.47 3.88 -1.19
C ALA A 125 21.72 3.39 -2.43
N VAL A 126 20.83 4.24 -2.95
CA VAL A 126 20.24 3.99 -4.28
C VAL A 126 21.36 4.05 -5.33
N SER A 127 21.26 3.22 -6.37
CA SER A 127 22.20 3.26 -7.50
C SER A 127 22.37 4.68 -8.03
N GLY A 128 23.62 5.15 -8.14
CA GLY A 128 23.95 6.53 -8.52
C GLY A 128 23.98 7.54 -7.36
N PHE A 129 23.65 7.12 -6.14
CA PHE A 129 23.75 7.88 -4.89
C PHE A 129 24.67 7.22 -3.86
N GLU A 130 25.61 6.38 -4.31
CA GLU A 130 26.64 5.77 -3.46
C GLU A 130 27.43 6.83 -2.69
N VAL A 131 27.57 8.02 -3.29
CA VAL A 131 28.03 9.26 -2.66
C VAL A 131 26.92 10.31 -2.75
N PRO A 132 26.71 11.15 -1.71
CA PRO A 132 25.77 12.26 -1.77
C PRO A 132 26.03 13.18 -2.97
N CYS A 133 24.95 13.61 -3.60
CA CYS A 133 24.98 14.54 -4.71
C CYS A 133 25.30 15.95 -4.20
N ASN A 134 26.41 16.55 -4.65
CA ASN A 134 26.71 17.95 -4.40
C ASN A 134 25.82 18.84 -5.29
N LEU A 135 24.86 19.50 -4.65
CA LEU A 135 23.87 20.36 -5.29
C LEU A 135 24.51 21.57 -5.99
N SER A 136 25.69 22.02 -5.56
CA SER A 136 26.40 23.15 -6.16
C SER A 136 27.12 22.79 -7.47
N GLU A 137 27.34 21.51 -7.72
CA GLU A 137 28.11 20.99 -8.85
C GLU A 137 27.23 20.33 -9.92
N ILE A 138 25.91 20.35 -9.73
CA ILE A 138 24.94 19.75 -10.65
C ILE A 138 23.97 20.81 -11.18
N THR A 139 23.56 20.67 -12.45
CA THR A 139 22.52 21.54 -13.01
C THR A 139 21.13 21.07 -12.56
N PHE A 140 20.15 21.98 -12.61
CA PHE A 140 18.76 21.65 -12.26
C PHE A 140 18.21 20.49 -13.10
N ASP A 141 18.42 20.51 -14.42
CA ASP A 141 17.91 19.47 -15.31
C ASP A 141 18.59 18.11 -15.06
N ALA A 142 19.91 18.11 -14.82
CA ALA A 142 20.63 16.88 -14.50
C ALA A 142 20.20 16.30 -13.15
N LEU A 143 19.95 17.14 -12.14
CA LEU A 143 19.44 16.70 -10.85
C LEU A 143 18.01 16.15 -10.97
N ARG A 144 17.15 16.81 -11.75
CA ARG A 144 15.79 16.34 -12.03
C ARG A 144 15.80 14.97 -12.70
N GLU A 145 16.59 14.79 -13.76
CA GLU A 145 16.70 13.49 -14.43
C GLU A 145 17.24 12.41 -13.49
N LYS A 146 18.26 12.73 -12.70
CA LYS A 146 18.83 11.81 -11.71
C LYS A 146 17.81 11.38 -10.65
N LEU A 147 16.84 12.24 -10.31
CA LEU A 147 15.80 12.01 -9.31
C LEU A 147 14.45 11.56 -9.90
N LYS A 148 14.37 11.34 -11.21
CA LYS A 148 13.12 11.02 -11.90
C LYS A 148 12.37 9.83 -11.29
N PHE A 149 13.11 8.85 -10.78
CA PHE A 149 12.57 7.65 -10.14
C PHE A 149 11.78 7.90 -8.83
N ILE A 150 11.94 9.08 -8.20
CA ILE A 150 11.13 9.52 -7.06
C ILE A 150 10.22 10.70 -7.40
N SER A 151 10.01 11.00 -8.68
CA SER A 151 9.08 12.07 -9.09
C SER A 151 7.63 11.71 -8.77
N TYR A 152 6.76 12.73 -8.75
CA TYR A 152 5.34 12.51 -8.45
C TYR A 152 4.66 11.57 -9.44
N GLU A 153 5.09 11.59 -10.71
CA GLU A 153 4.61 10.66 -11.74
C GLU A 153 4.90 9.19 -11.38
N GLN A 154 6.02 8.92 -10.71
CA GLN A 154 6.42 7.57 -10.30
C GLN A 154 5.80 7.15 -8.96
N ALA A 155 5.20 8.09 -8.21
CA ALA A 155 4.61 7.85 -6.89
C ALA A 155 3.21 7.21 -6.99
N ASP A 156 3.11 6.12 -7.73
CA ASP A 156 1.89 5.36 -8.02
C ASP A 156 1.96 3.92 -7.47
N HIS A 157 0.83 3.44 -6.95
CA HIS A 157 0.71 2.10 -6.37
C HIS A 157 0.99 1.00 -7.39
N SER A 158 0.48 1.13 -8.62
CA SER A 158 0.65 0.11 -9.67
C SER A 158 2.13 -0.11 -10.02
N HIS A 159 2.92 0.97 -9.99
CA HIS A 159 4.36 0.90 -10.21
C HIS A 159 5.09 0.18 -9.07
N GLN A 160 4.71 0.43 -7.80
CA GLN A 160 5.26 -0.33 -6.66
C GLN A 160 4.94 -1.81 -6.78
N TRP A 161 3.69 -2.13 -7.08
CA TRP A 161 3.24 -3.51 -7.22
C TRP A 161 4.03 -4.22 -8.32
N THR A 162 4.21 -3.58 -9.47
CA THR A 162 5.02 -4.14 -10.56
C THR A 162 6.47 -4.37 -10.13
N THR A 163 7.09 -3.40 -9.46
CA THR A 163 8.47 -3.49 -8.95
C THR A 163 8.64 -4.63 -7.94
N PHE A 164 7.62 -4.84 -7.10
CA PHE A 164 7.54 -5.94 -6.14
C PHE A 164 7.43 -7.30 -6.84
N ILE A 165 6.53 -7.43 -7.83
CA ILE A 165 6.37 -8.66 -8.60
C ILE A 165 7.66 -9.01 -9.35
N GLU A 166 8.39 -8.01 -9.84
CA GLU A 166 9.69 -8.18 -10.49
C GLU A 166 10.84 -8.51 -9.51
N GLY A 167 10.58 -8.55 -8.20
CA GLY A 167 11.58 -8.86 -7.18
C GLY A 167 12.64 -7.77 -6.98
N LYS A 168 12.37 -6.56 -7.47
CA LYS A 168 13.28 -5.41 -7.39
C LYS A 168 13.02 -4.52 -6.20
N LEU A 169 11.89 -4.72 -5.51
CA LEU A 169 11.55 -3.93 -4.33
C LEU A 169 12.48 -4.30 -3.17
N PRO A 170 13.20 -3.34 -2.57
CA PRO A 170 14.05 -3.60 -1.42
C PRO A 170 13.23 -4.21 -0.29
N TYR A 171 13.68 -5.36 0.19
CA TYR A 171 13.09 -6.03 1.33
C TYR A 171 13.70 -5.49 2.62
N VAL A 172 12.87 -5.13 3.60
CA VAL A 172 13.35 -4.75 4.94
C VAL A 172 12.76 -5.68 5.99
N TYR A 173 13.63 -6.33 6.75
CA TYR A 173 13.20 -7.07 7.92
C TYR A 173 12.78 -6.10 9.03
N LEU A 174 11.47 -5.99 9.30
CA LEU A 174 11.00 -5.36 10.52
C LEU A 174 11.34 -6.27 11.70
N LYS A 175 12.48 -6.03 12.34
CA LYS A 175 12.87 -6.76 13.56
C LYS A 175 11.89 -6.43 14.67
N LEU A 176 11.11 -7.41 15.09
CA LEU A 176 10.11 -7.29 16.16
C LEU A 176 10.76 -7.49 17.54
N ASP A 177 11.89 -6.85 17.78
CA ASP A 177 12.70 -6.99 19.00
C ASP A 177 12.61 -5.76 19.92
N THR A 178 11.96 -4.68 19.48
CA THR A 178 11.75 -3.46 20.28
C THR A 178 10.27 -3.07 20.36
N PRO A 179 9.84 -2.34 21.41
CA PRO A 179 8.48 -1.81 21.48
C PRO A 179 8.08 -0.96 20.28
N GLU A 180 9.02 -0.16 19.73
CA GLU A 180 8.76 0.76 18.64
C GLU A 180 8.42 0.04 17.33
N THR A 181 9.13 -1.06 17.03
CA THR A 181 8.90 -1.88 15.84
C THR A 181 7.63 -2.73 15.98
N LEU A 182 7.31 -3.19 17.19
CA LEU A 182 6.02 -3.82 17.50
C LEU A 182 4.85 -2.86 17.32
N ASP A 183 4.99 -1.61 17.78
CA ASP A 183 3.97 -0.58 17.58
C ASP A 183 3.83 -0.18 16.10
N GLN A 184 4.93 -0.21 15.33
CA GLN A 184 4.86 -0.03 13.88
C GLN A 184 4.07 -1.15 13.21
N LEU A 185 4.36 -2.42 13.54
CA LEU A 185 3.59 -3.56 13.03
C LEU A 185 2.09 -3.42 13.35
N ARG A 186 1.74 -3.00 14.58
CA ARG A 186 0.35 -2.78 14.98
C ARG A 186 -0.33 -1.70 14.12
N ARG A 187 0.38 -0.60 13.84
CA ARG A 187 -0.13 0.46 12.96
C ARG A 187 -0.35 -0.03 11.54
N ASP A 188 0.63 -0.73 10.96
CA ASP A 188 0.53 -1.27 9.60
C ASP A 188 -0.60 -2.31 9.47
N LEU A 189 -0.80 -3.13 10.50
CA LEU A 189 -1.95 -4.03 10.60
C LEU A 189 -3.26 -3.27 10.68
N GLN A 190 -3.38 -2.28 11.56
CA GLN A 190 -4.61 -1.49 11.72
C GLN A 190 -5.00 -0.77 10.42
N SER A 191 -4.02 -0.19 9.71
CA SER A 191 -4.24 0.41 8.40
C SER A 191 -4.73 -0.62 7.38
N SER A 192 -4.10 -1.80 7.35
CA SER A 192 -4.49 -2.85 6.41
C SER A 192 -5.88 -3.41 6.70
N PHE A 193 -6.24 -3.61 7.97
CA PHE A 193 -7.59 -3.99 8.39
C PHE A 193 -8.63 -2.96 7.98
N THR A 194 -8.32 -1.67 8.12
CA THR A 194 -9.22 -0.57 7.75
C THR A 194 -9.47 -0.55 6.23
N GLU A 195 -8.41 -0.66 5.44
CA GLU A 195 -8.49 -0.65 3.97
C GLU A 195 -9.22 -1.88 3.44
N LEU A 196 -8.83 -3.07 3.88
CA LEU A 196 -9.49 -4.32 3.48
C LEU A 196 -10.94 -4.38 3.96
N GLY A 197 -11.22 -3.92 5.19
CA GLY A 197 -12.56 -3.81 5.73
C GLY A 197 -13.45 -2.92 4.87
N THR A 198 -12.97 -1.71 4.55
CA THR A 198 -13.70 -0.77 3.69
C THR A 198 -13.97 -1.37 2.31
N ALA A 199 -12.96 -2.00 1.69
CA ALA A 199 -13.11 -2.65 0.39
C ALA A 199 -14.10 -3.83 0.44
N ALA A 200 -14.01 -4.67 1.48
CA ALA A 200 -14.89 -5.81 1.67
C ALA A 200 -16.34 -5.39 1.97
N GLU A 201 -16.55 -4.34 2.76
CA GLU A 201 -17.86 -3.74 3.00
C GLU A 201 -18.50 -3.23 1.70
N GLY A 202 -17.71 -2.55 0.85
CA GLY A 202 -18.15 -2.14 -0.47
C GLY A 202 -18.51 -3.33 -1.37
N ALA A 203 -17.67 -4.37 -1.38
CA ALA A 203 -17.89 -5.57 -2.17
C ALA A 203 -19.17 -6.31 -1.75
N ILE A 204 -19.36 -6.57 -0.45
CA ILE A 204 -20.57 -7.26 0.03
C ILE A 204 -21.84 -6.43 -0.23
N ALA A 205 -21.77 -5.10 -0.17
CA ALA A 205 -22.90 -4.24 -0.48
C ALA A 205 -23.33 -4.39 -1.94
N ILE A 206 -22.37 -4.48 -2.88
CA ILE A 206 -22.65 -4.76 -4.30
C ILE A 206 -23.29 -6.15 -4.45
N LEU A 207 -22.69 -7.18 -3.84
CA LEU A 207 -23.20 -8.55 -3.89
C LEU A 207 -24.63 -8.67 -3.36
N ILE A 208 -24.97 -7.92 -2.31
CA ILE A 208 -26.34 -7.85 -1.78
C ILE A 208 -27.31 -7.28 -2.82
N GLN A 209 -26.93 -6.23 -3.55
CA GLN A 209 -27.79 -5.66 -4.59
C GLN A 209 -27.98 -6.64 -5.74
N GLU A 210 -26.92 -7.31 -6.17
CA GLU A 210 -26.97 -8.31 -7.23
C GLU A 210 -27.82 -9.53 -6.83
N TYR A 211 -27.76 -9.95 -5.56
CA TYR A 211 -28.61 -11.02 -5.04
C TYR A 211 -30.09 -10.61 -4.93
N LYS A 212 -30.38 -9.36 -4.55
CA LYS A 212 -31.75 -8.82 -4.61
C LYS A 212 -32.30 -8.82 -6.03
N GLU A 213 -31.47 -8.44 -7.00
CA GLU A 213 -31.81 -8.49 -8.41
C GLU A 213 -32.07 -9.92 -8.89
N PHE A 214 -31.25 -10.90 -8.46
CA PHE A 214 -31.52 -12.31 -8.69
C PHE A 214 -32.89 -12.74 -8.15
N LYS A 215 -33.24 -12.41 -6.90
CA LYS A 215 -34.55 -12.76 -6.32
C LYS A 215 -35.71 -12.10 -7.07
N ARG A 216 -35.53 -10.86 -7.53
CA ARG A 216 -36.53 -10.18 -8.37
C ARG A 216 -36.73 -10.92 -9.70
N GLN A 217 -35.65 -11.25 -10.42
CA GLN A 217 -35.72 -11.99 -11.68
C GLN A 217 -36.31 -13.40 -11.50
N GLU A 218 -35.98 -14.09 -10.40
CA GLU A 218 -36.56 -15.40 -10.07
C GLU A 218 -38.07 -15.30 -9.87
N GLN A 219 -38.54 -14.27 -9.14
CA GLN A 219 -39.97 -14.01 -8.97
C GLN A 219 -40.67 -13.67 -10.29
N GLU A 220 -40.04 -12.90 -11.16
CA GLU A 220 -40.60 -12.53 -12.48
C GLU A 220 -40.72 -13.74 -13.40
N ILE A 221 -39.70 -14.61 -13.46
CA ILE A 221 -39.78 -15.88 -14.19
C ILE A 221 -40.92 -16.73 -13.63
N ASN A 222 -41.03 -16.82 -12.30
CA ASN A 222 -42.08 -17.59 -11.65
C ASN A 222 -43.49 -17.01 -11.83
N ARG A 223 -43.63 -15.72 -12.15
CA ARG A 223 -44.94 -15.07 -12.42
C ARG A 223 -45.30 -15.07 -13.90
N ASN A 224 -44.33 -14.81 -14.78
CA ASN A 224 -44.58 -14.56 -16.20
C ASN A 224 -44.53 -15.83 -17.06
N LEU A 225 -43.89 -16.89 -16.57
CA LEU A 225 -43.71 -18.15 -17.29
C LEU A 225 -44.48 -19.31 -16.64
N VAL A 226 -45.46 -19.00 -15.79
CA VAL A 226 -46.40 -19.98 -15.21
C VAL A 226 -47.02 -20.80 -16.34
N ASP A 227 -47.14 -22.12 -16.13
CA ASP A 227 -47.69 -23.09 -17.09
C ASP A 227 -46.90 -23.32 -18.40
N THR A 228 -45.70 -22.72 -18.55
CA THR A 228 -44.82 -22.98 -19.71
C THR A 228 -43.82 -24.11 -19.48
N GLY A 229 -43.90 -24.79 -18.32
CA GLY A 229 -43.19 -26.01 -17.95
C GLY A 229 -41.68 -25.99 -18.23
N ASP A 230 -41.29 -26.46 -19.41
CA ASP A 230 -39.90 -26.62 -19.82
C ASP A 230 -39.19 -25.27 -20.09
N THR A 231 -39.91 -24.25 -20.55
CA THR A 231 -39.34 -22.90 -20.77
C THR A 231 -39.00 -22.23 -19.43
N GLN A 232 -39.91 -22.29 -18.46
CA GLN A 232 -39.69 -21.80 -17.11
C GLN A 232 -38.50 -22.50 -16.46
N ARG A 233 -38.43 -23.84 -16.55
CA ARG A 233 -37.31 -24.62 -15.99
C ARG A 233 -35.97 -24.20 -16.58
N ARG A 234 -35.87 -24.06 -17.91
CA ARG A 234 -34.64 -23.63 -18.58
C ARG A 234 -34.23 -22.21 -18.19
N ALA A 235 -35.19 -21.29 -18.06
CA ALA A 235 -34.93 -19.92 -17.63
C ALA A 235 -34.38 -19.88 -16.19
N LEU A 236 -34.99 -20.62 -15.25
CA LEU A 236 -34.52 -20.71 -13.87
C LEU A 236 -33.13 -21.33 -13.75
N VAL A 237 -32.83 -22.40 -14.49
CA VAL A 237 -31.49 -23.02 -14.47
C VAL A 237 -30.43 -22.04 -14.94
N ARG A 238 -30.67 -21.31 -16.03
CA ARG A 238 -29.74 -20.30 -16.54
C ARG A 238 -29.54 -19.16 -15.54
N LEU A 239 -30.62 -18.68 -14.93
CA LEU A 239 -30.55 -17.63 -13.91
C LEU A 239 -29.73 -18.09 -12.70
N ARG A 240 -30.02 -19.29 -12.19
CA ARG A 240 -29.33 -19.88 -11.04
C ARG A 240 -27.86 -20.12 -11.28
N PHE A 241 -27.48 -20.51 -12.51
CA PHE A 241 -26.09 -20.65 -12.92
C PHE A 241 -25.37 -19.29 -13.01
N LYS A 242 -26.05 -18.26 -13.53
CA LYS A 242 -25.50 -16.90 -13.61
C LYS A 242 -25.18 -16.31 -12.23
N PHE A 243 -26.00 -16.62 -11.22
CA PHE A 243 -25.87 -16.10 -9.86
C PHE A 243 -25.43 -17.20 -8.86
N ASP A 244 -24.66 -18.19 -9.31
CA ASP A 244 -24.31 -19.35 -8.48
C ASP A 244 -23.52 -18.94 -7.23
N PHE A 245 -22.51 -18.07 -7.40
CA PHE A 245 -21.75 -17.51 -6.27
C PHE A 245 -22.63 -16.72 -5.30
N HIS A 246 -23.45 -15.79 -5.80
CA HIS A 246 -24.36 -14.99 -4.96
C HIS A 246 -25.29 -15.89 -4.15
N ARG A 247 -25.84 -16.91 -4.79
CA ARG A 247 -26.69 -17.89 -4.11
C ARG A 247 -25.92 -18.65 -3.06
N HIS A 248 -24.74 -19.16 -3.38
CA HIS A 248 -23.93 -19.87 -2.39
C HIS A 248 -23.58 -18.97 -1.18
N LEU A 249 -23.22 -17.72 -1.44
CA LEU A 249 -22.91 -16.75 -0.38
C LEU A 249 -24.11 -16.47 0.53
N PHE A 250 -25.27 -16.13 -0.04
CA PHE A 250 -26.43 -15.64 0.73
C PHE A 250 -27.43 -16.73 1.15
N ASP A 251 -27.51 -17.85 0.41
CA ASP A 251 -28.38 -18.98 0.75
C ASP A 251 -27.66 -20.02 1.64
N ASP A 252 -26.32 -20.11 1.60
CA ASP A 252 -25.56 -21.12 2.35
C ASP A 252 -24.55 -20.54 3.36
N LEU A 253 -23.60 -19.71 2.92
CA LEU A 253 -22.46 -19.30 3.76
C LEU A 253 -22.88 -18.33 4.88
N LEU A 254 -23.57 -17.25 4.52
CA LEU A 254 -24.00 -16.24 5.49
C LEU A 254 -24.98 -16.82 6.53
N PRO A 255 -26.01 -17.61 6.16
CA PRO A 255 -26.86 -18.28 7.15
C PRO A 255 -26.10 -19.21 8.10
N ARG A 256 -25.07 -19.94 7.62
CA ARG A 256 -24.24 -20.77 8.50
C ARG A 256 -23.44 -19.94 9.51
N PHE A 257 -22.94 -18.78 9.09
CA PHE A 257 -22.27 -17.84 9.99
C PHE A 257 -23.27 -17.27 11.01
N GLU A 258 -24.46 -16.88 10.57
CA GLU A 258 -25.55 -16.40 11.43
C GLU A 258 -25.95 -17.45 12.49
N ASP A 259 -26.06 -18.71 12.12
CA ASP A 259 -26.42 -19.78 13.06
C ASP A 259 -25.37 -20.01 14.16
N GLN A 260 -24.10 -19.75 13.84
CA GLN A 260 -22.98 -19.85 14.77
C GLN A 260 -22.84 -18.60 15.65
N TYR A 261 -22.91 -17.41 15.05
CA TYR A 261 -22.60 -16.13 15.69
C TYR A 261 -23.85 -15.45 16.30
N GLY A 262 -25.02 -15.61 15.67
CA GLY A 262 -26.27 -14.97 16.06
C GLY A 262 -26.79 -15.36 17.45
N ARG A 263 -26.29 -16.47 18.01
CA ARG A 263 -26.58 -16.89 19.39
C ARG A 263 -25.97 -15.96 20.44
N ASP A 264 -24.92 -15.21 20.08
CA ASP A 264 -24.14 -14.37 21.01
C ASP A 264 -24.47 -12.87 20.89
N ILE A 265 -25.27 -12.46 19.90
CA ILE A 265 -25.60 -11.04 19.68
C ILE A 265 -26.87 -10.65 20.45
N ASN A 266 -26.69 -9.85 21.51
CA ASN A 266 -27.77 -9.10 22.17
C ASN A 266 -28.16 -7.84 21.36
N ALA A 267 -28.83 -8.00 20.23
CA ALA A 267 -29.44 -6.89 19.47
C ALA A 267 -30.88 -7.25 19.04
N LYS A 268 -31.69 -6.25 18.68
CA LYS A 268 -33.10 -6.44 18.30
C LYS A 268 -33.35 -5.99 16.86
N GLY A 269 -34.08 -6.81 16.07
CA GLY A 269 -34.56 -6.47 14.73
C GLY A 269 -33.43 -6.25 13.70
N ASN A 270 -33.63 -5.33 12.75
CA ASN A 270 -32.70 -5.06 11.62
C ASN A 270 -31.29 -4.63 12.05
N GLN A 271 -31.05 -4.28 13.31
CA GLN A 271 -29.71 -4.02 13.84
C GLN A 271 -28.88 -5.31 13.99
N VAL A 272 -29.54 -6.45 14.17
CA VAL A 272 -28.88 -7.77 14.26
C VAL A 272 -28.27 -8.14 12.91
N GLU A 273 -29.07 -8.09 11.84
CA GLU A 273 -28.65 -8.45 10.48
C GLU A 273 -27.44 -7.61 10.03
N LYS A 274 -27.51 -6.29 10.22
CA LYS A 274 -26.39 -5.40 9.90
C LYS A 274 -25.12 -5.75 10.70
N ARG A 275 -25.26 -6.04 11.99
CA ARG A 275 -24.13 -6.37 12.86
C ARG A 275 -23.53 -7.73 12.53
N ILE A 276 -24.34 -8.72 12.15
CA ILE A 276 -23.86 -10.01 11.65
C ILE A 276 -23.08 -9.77 10.36
N GLN A 277 -23.61 -8.99 9.42
CA GLN A 277 -22.90 -8.67 8.18
C GLN A 277 -21.56 -7.97 8.44
N GLU A 278 -21.54 -6.96 9.31
CA GLU A 278 -20.30 -6.26 9.73
C GLU A 278 -19.29 -7.25 10.35
N SER A 279 -19.76 -8.18 11.19
CA SER A 279 -18.90 -9.20 11.81
C SER A 279 -18.39 -10.23 10.80
N PHE A 280 -19.24 -10.69 9.88
CA PHE A 280 -18.87 -11.62 8.81
C PHE A 280 -17.77 -11.03 7.93
N VAL A 281 -17.90 -9.75 7.56
CA VAL A 281 -16.87 -9.02 6.80
C VAL A 281 -15.58 -8.90 7.61
N ALA A 282 -15.66 -8.45 8.87
CA ALA A 282 -14.49 -8.26 9.72
C ALA A 282 -13.71 -9.57 9.94
N ASP A 283 -14.41 -10.67 10.24
CA ASP A 283 -13.80 -11.98 10.43
C ASP A 283 -13.19 -12.49 9.13
N SER A 284 -13.83 -12.20 7.99
CA SER A 284 -13.28 -12.58 6.68
C SER A 284 -11.95 -11.88 6.38
N VAL A 285 -11.89 -10.57 6.66
CA VAL A 285 -10.66 -9.79 6.55
C VAL A 285 -9.60 -10.29 7.53
N ALA A 286 -9.99 -10.64 8.76
CA ALA A 286 -9.07 -11.17 9.76
C ALA A 286 -8.41 -12.48 9.32
N VAL A 287 -9.19 -13.40 8.73
CA VAL A 287 -8.65 -14.66 8.18
C VAL A 287 -7.68 -14.39 7.03
N LEU A 288 -8.01 -13.47 6.11
CA LEU A 288 -7.11 -13.09 5.02
C LEU A 288 -5.78 -12.51 5.54
N VAL A 289 -5.85 -11.55 6.47
CA VAL A 289 -4.65 -10.95 7.09
C VAL A 289 -3.84 -12.02 7.83
N ALA A 290 -4.50 -12.89 8.60
CA ALA A 290 -3.83 -13.96 9.34
C ALA A 290 -3.09 -14.93 8.41
N ARG A 291 -3.66 -15.28 7.26
CA ARG A 291 -3.00 -16.13 6.26
C ARG A 291 -1.77 -15.48 5.65
N VAL A 292 -1.84 -14.20 5.29
CA VAL A 292 -0.70 -13.44 4.78
C VAL A 292 0.40 -13.33 5.83
N LEU A 293 0.05 -13.02 7.07
CA LEU A 293 1.00 -12.98 8.19
C LEU A 293 1.64 -14.33 8.48
N PHE A 294 0.85 -15.41 8.46
CA PHE A 294 1.34 -16.76 8.69
C PHE A 294 2.35 -17.16 7.61
N LEU A 295 2.02 -16.90 6.34
CA LEU A 295 2.92 -17.12 5.21
C LEU A 295 4.23 -16.34 5.37
N ARG A 296 4.13 -15.07 5.79
CA ARG A 296 5.31 -14.26 6.04
C ARG A 296 6.16 -14.82 7.19
N LEU A 297 5.53 -15.25 8.28
CA LEU A 297 6.19 -15.82 9.44
C LEU A 297 6.98 -17.09 9.08
N ILE A 298 6.39 -18.02 8.33
CA ILE A 298 7.07 -19.26 7.94
C ILE A 298 8.22 -19.01 6.96
N GLU A 299 8.11 -18.00 6.09
CA GLU A 299 9.20 -17.56 5.20
C GLU A 299 10.38 -17.00 5.98
N ASP A 300 10.10 -16.14 6.95
CA ASP A 300 11.13 -15.50 7.78
C ASP A 300 11.82 -16.51 8.72
N LEU A 301 11.12 -17.53 9.17
CA LEU A 301 11.68 -18.65 9.93
C LEU A 301 12.42 -19.68 9.06
N GLY A 302 12.42 -19.53 7.73
CA GLY A 302 13.05 -20.48 6.80
C GLY A 302 12.37 -21.85 6.78
N LEU A 303 11.08 -21.90 7.13
CA LEU A 303 10.28 -23.13 7.15
C LEU A 303 9.72 -23.49 5.76
N THR A 304 9.89 -22.60 4.78
CA THR A 304 9.67 -22.87 3.37
C THR A 304 11.01 -23.00 2.64
N LYS A 305 11.07 -23.85 1.60
CA LYS A 305 12.29 -24.03 0.79
C LYS A 305 12.71 -22.76 0.02
N LYS A 306 11.74 -21.90 -0.27
CA LYS A 306 11.87 -20.65 -1.00
C LYS A 306 10.85 -19.65 -0.44
N ARG A 307 11.15 -18.36 -0.53
CA ARG A 307 10.15 -17.31 -0.33
C ARG A 307 9.15 -17.30 -1.48
N ARG A 308 7.92 -16.92 -1.20
CA ARG A 308 6.77 -16.94 -2.11
C ARG A 308 6.10 -15.57 -2.20
N LEU A 309 5.84 -14.94 -1.05
CA LEU A 309 5.16 -13.65 -0.95
C LEU A 309 6.13 -12.49 -0.69
N SER A 310 7.41 -12.74 -0.48
CA SER A 310 8.37 -11.70 -0.12
C SER A 310 9.70 -11.83 -0.83
N ASN A 311 10.45 -10.72 -0.91
CA ASN A 311 11.86 -10.69 -1.33
C ASN A 311 12.12 -11.42 -2.67
N GLY A 312 11.38 -11.06 -3.72
CA GLY A 312 11.50 -11.72 -5.03
C GLY A 312 10.82 -13.09 -5.14
N GLY A 313 10.19 -13.59 -4.08
CA GLY A 313 9.31 -14.76 -4.15
C GLY A 313 8.25 -14.68 -5.27
N PRO A 314 7.56 -13.54 -5.45
CA PRO A 314 6.61 -13.39 -6.55
C PRO A 314 7.25 -13.49 -7.93
N GLN A 315 8.49 -13.01 -8.11
CA GLN A 315 9.24 -13.13 -9.37
C GLN A 315 9.50 -14.60 -9.73
N ASP A 316 9.94 -15.37 -8.73
CA ASP A 316 10.15 -16.81 -8.85
C ASP A 316 8.87 -17.51 -9.32
N TRP A 317 7.70 -17.09 -8.84
CA TRP A 317 6.41 -17.65 -9.23
C TRP A 317 5.87 -17.13 -10.56
N ALA A 318 6.09 -15.86 -10.89
CA ALA A 318 5.69 -15.26 -12.16
C ALA A 318 6.35 -15.97 -13.35
N ALA A 319 7.53 -16.56 -13.16
CA ALA A 319 8.17 -17.40 -14.18
C ALA A 319 7.42 -18.73 -14.47
N PHE A 320 6.55 -19.18 -13.57
CA PHE A 320 5.79 -20.43 -13.72
C PHE A 320 4.32 -20.22 -14.10
N VAL A 321 3.80 -19.00 -13.99
CA VAL A 321 2.38 -18.69 -14.23
C VAL A 321 2.27 -17.41 -15.07
N ASP A 322 1.89 -17.57 -16.34
CA ASP A 322 1.64 -16.47 -17.28
C ASP A 322 0.60 -15.43 -16.79
N GLN A 323 -0.18 -15.77 -15.76
CA GLN A 323 -1.32 -15.01 -15.22
C GLN A 323 -1.05 -14.29 -13.89
N LEU A 324 0.15 -14.38 -13.32
CA LEU A 324 0.50 -13.62 -12.10
C LEU A 324 0.62 -12.11 -12.32
N THR A 325 0.29 -11.63 -13.52
CA THR A 325 0.32 -10.22 -13.91
C THR A 325 -0.80 -9.45 -13.20
N GLY A 326 -0.56 -9.06 -11.94
CA GLY A 326 -1.32 -8.03 -11.25
C GLY A 326 -2.35 -8.52 -10.23
N ASP A 327 -2.84 -9.76 -10.31
CA ASP A 327 -3.86 -10.28 -9.40
C ASP A 327 -3.22 -10.78 -8.08
N ALA A 328 -3.33 -9.97 -7.02
CA ALA A 328 -2.81 -10.32 -5.70
C ALA A 328 -3.57 -11.45 -5.03
N LYS A 329 -4.86 -11.60 -5.31
CA LYS A 329 -5.64 -12.75 -4.86
C LYS A 329 -5.07 -14.02 -5.49
N ALA A 330 -4.83 -14.04 -6.80
CA ALA A 330 -4.30 -15.21 -7.48
C ALA A 330 -2.95 -15.63 -6.89
N LEU A 331 -2.09 -14.65 -6.57
CA LEU A 331 -0.85 -14.88 -5.84
C LEU A 331 -1.10 -15.54 -4.48
N VAL A 332 -1.97 -14.96 -3.64
CA VAL A 332 -2.25 -15.51 -2.30
C VAL A 332 -2.87 -16.91 -2.38
N GLN A 333 -3.82 -17.13 -3.29
CA GLN A 333 -4.47 -18.43 -3.47
C GLN A 333 -3.48 -19.51 -3.92
N LEU A 334 -2.67 -19.20 -4.92
CA LEU A 334 -1.68 -20.13 -5.45
C LEU A 334 -0.63 -20.50 -4.39
N VAL A 335 -0.16 -19.51 -3.63
CA VAL A 335 0.80 -19.76 -2.56
C VAL A 335 0.14 -20.53 -1.41
N ALA A 336 -1.11 -20.23 -1.06
CA ALA A 336 -1.88 -20.97 -0.08
C ALA A 336 -2.08 -22.44 -0.51
N GLU A 337 -2.28 -22.73 -1.80
CA GLU A 337 -2.40 -24.11 -2.30
C GLU A 337 -1.08 -24.89 -2.23
N ASP A 338 0.06 -24.24 -2.50
CA ASP A 338 1.39 -24.86 -2.39
C ASP A 338 1.75 -25.11 -0.92
N VAL A 339 1.65 -24.08 -0.09
CA VAL A 339 2.00 -24.11 1.33
C VAL A 339 0.99 -24.92 2.14
N GLY A 340 -0.29 -24.92 1.75
CA GLY A 340 -1.37 -25.68 2.38
C GLY A 340 -1.16 -27.20 2.34
N ARG A 341 -0.28 -27.71 1.46
CA ARG A 341 0.15 -29.12 1.49
C ARG A 341 0.98 -29.46 2.73
N LEU A 342 1.68 -28.47 3.28
CA LEU A 342 2.52 -28.61 4.48
C LEU A 342 1.80 -28.06 5.72
N TYR A 343 1.03 -26.99 5.57
CA TYR A 343 0.32 -26.29 6.63
C TYR A 343 -1.17 -26.23 6.31
N HIS A 344 -1.87 -27.34 6.51
CA HIS A 344 -3.26 -27.45 6.07
C HIS A 344 -4.21 -26.47 6.78
N GLU A 345 -4.13 -26.44 8.11
CA GLU A 345 -5.12 -25.74 8.96
C GLU A 345 -5.26 -24.23 8.65
N PRO A 346 -4.18 -23.43 8.48
CA PRO A 346 -4.33 -22.01 8.15
C PRO A 346 -4.90 -21.73 6.75
N PHE A 347 -4.70 -22.66 5.80
CA PHE A 347 -5.04 -22.48 4.38
C PHE A 347 -6.22 -23.35 3.94
N GLU A 348 -6.88 -24.04 4.86
CA GLU A 348 -8.09 -24.79 4.58
C GLU A 348 -9.20 -23.84 4.10
N ARG A 349 -9.92 -24.29 3.08
CA ARG A 349 -11.04 -23.50 2.56
C ARG A 349 -12.16 -23.42 3.58
N ASN A 350 -12.70 -22.23 3.78
CA ASN A 350 -13.74 -21.98 4.77
C ASN A 350 -14.74 -20.91 4.30
N LEU A 351 -15.74 -20.62 5.14
CA LEU A 351 -16.83 -19.70 4.85
C LEU A 351 -16.39 -18.24 4.59
N PHE A 352 -15.16 -17.88 4.95
CA PHE A 352 -14.60 -16.55 4.77
C PHE A 352 -13.91 -16.34 3.41
N ASP A 353 -13.75 -17.40 2.62
CA ASP A 353 -13.07 -17.35 1.31
C ASP A 353 -13.87 -16.63 0.22
N TRP A 354 -15.12 -16.24 0.49
CA TRP A 354 -15.93 -15.45 -0.43
C TRP A 354 -15.24 -14.15 -0.88
N ILE A 355 -14.35 -13.59 -0.04
CA ILE A 355 -13.57 -12.40 -0.35
C ILE A 355 -12.78 -12.57 -1.66
N TYR A 356 -12.30 -13.78 -1.94
CA TYR A 356 -11.60 -14.03 -3.18
C TYR A 356 -12.53 -13.98 -4.40
N GLU A 357 -13.84 -14.13 -4.28
CA GLU A 357 -14.75 -14.14 -5.44
C GLU A 357 -15.30 -12.76 -5.84
N THR A 358 -14.76 -11.68 -5.25
CA THR A 358 -15.26 -10.30 -5.37
C THR A 358 -14.83 -9.54 -6.64
N ASN A 359 -14.43 -10.24 -7.72
CA ASN A 359 -13.99 -9.63 -8.99
C ASN A 359 -12.94 -8.50 -8.85
N GLY A 360 -11.98 -8.68 -7.94
CA GLY A 360 -10.86 -7.76 -7.74
C GLY A 360 -11.16 -6.53 -6.88
N ALA A 361 -12.35 -6.45 -6.26
CA ALA A 361 -12.71 -5.32 -5.41
C ALA A 361 -11.76 -5.11 -4.20
N LEU A 362 -11.04 -6.15 -3.78
CA LEU A 362 -10.07 -6.09 -2.69
C LEU A 362 -8.61 -6.08 -3.16
N ASP A 363 -8.34 -6.16 -4.46
CA ASP A 363 -6.99 -6.43 -4.97
C ASP A 363 -5.99 -5.37 -4.51
N GLU A 364 -6.31 -4.09 -4.66
CA GLU A 364 -5.41 -2.99 -4.26
C GLU A 364 -5.12 -3.00 -2.75
N ALA A 365 -6.14 -3.23 -1.92
CA ALA A 365 -5.98 -3.31 -0.47
C ALA A 365 -5.15 -4.54 -0.06
N LEU A 366 -5.31 -5.67 -0.76
CA LEU A 366 -4.50 -6.87 -0.57
C LEU A 366 -3.06 -6.67 -1.04
N GLN A 367 -2.85 -5.99 -2.17
CA GLN A 367 -1.52 -5.59 -2.64
C GLN A 367 -0.80 -4.73 -1.61
N ARG A 368 -1.48 -3.73 -1.03
CA ARG A 368 -0.91 -2.88 0.03
C ARG A 368 -0.59 -3.67 1.30
N LEU A 369 -1.43 -4.62 1.71
CA LEU A 369 -1.13 -5.53 2.81
C LEU A 369 0.18 -6.30 2.54
N ILE A 370 0.32 -6.86 1.34
CA ILE A 370 1.51 -7.62 0.94
C ILE A 370 2.75 -6.72 0.92
N LEU A 371 2.65 -5.52 0.33
CA LEU A 371 3.75 -4.56 0.25
C LEU A 371 4.23 -4.12 1.64
N ARG A 372 3.30 -3.84 2.58
CA ARG A 372 3.64 -3.51 3.98
C ARG A 372 4.42 -4.61 4.69
N PHE A 373 4.25 -5.85 4.25
CA PHE A 373 4.89 -7.03 4.81
C PHE A 373 5.94 -7.64 3.89
N ASN A 374 6.41 -6.90 2.87
CA ASN A 374 7.62 -7.25 2.15
C ASN A 374 8.83 -6.84 2.97
#